data_AF-A0AAV9Z2E9-F1
#
_entry.id   AF-A0AAV9Z2E9-F1
#
_cell.length_a   1.000
_cell.length_b   1.000
_cell.length_c   1.000
_cell.angle_alpha   90.00
_cell.angle_beta   90.00
_cell.angle_gamma   90.00
#
_symmetry.space_group_name_H-M   'P 1'
#
loop_
_entity.id
_entity.type
_entity.pdbx_description
1 polymer ?
#
loop_
_entity_poly.entity_id
_entity_poly.type
_entity_poly.pdbx_seq_one_letter_code
_entity_poly.pdbx_strand_id
1 'polypeptide(L)' 'IYVNKCIPTDSYSQISLKNLDVAGLRFTPPDSLPFHIYSIYNPPESDSTIIFLRKHLADIDEDYYQFGDYNKHHVMWSG' A
#
# COMPACT_ATOMS: atom_id res chain seq x y z
N ILE A 1 -10.12 6.83 -6.17
CA ILE A 1 -8.95 6.33 -6.93
C ILE A 1 -9.19 6.67 -8.40
N TYR A 2 -8.41 7.59 -8.97
CA TYR A 2 -8.43 7.83 -10.42
C TYR A 2 -7.56 6.76 -11.08
N VAL A 3 -8.14 5.97 -11.98
CA VAL A 3 -7.42 4.96 -12.75
C VAL A 3 -7.16 5.52 -14.14
N ASN A 4 -5.89 5.70 -14.50
CA ASN A 4 -5.50 6.10 -15.84
C ASN A 4 -5.80 4.94 -16.82
N LYS A 5 -6.58 5.23 -17.87
CA LYS A 5 -6.97 4.25 -18.92
C LYS A 5 -5.77 3.76 -19.76
N CYS A 6 -4.60 4.35 -19.60
CA CYS A 6 -3.37 3.91 -20.29
C CYS A 6 -2.71 2.69 -19.64
N ILE A 7 -3.11 2.28 -18.43
CA ILE A 7 -2.63 1.03 -17.83
C ILE A 7 -3.57 -0.09 -18.27
N PRO A 8 -3.07 -1.13 -18.96
CA PRO A 8 -3.91 -2.28 -19.32
C PRO A 8 -4.58 -2.86 -18.08
N THR A 9 -5.88 -3.11 -18.16
CA THR A 9 -6.72 -3.50 -17.01
C THR A 9 -6.32 -4.84 -16.38
N ASP A 10 -5.53 -5.65 -17.09
CA ASP A 10 -4.95 -6.92 -16.65
C ASP A 10 -3.58 -6.77 -15.97
N SER A 11 -2.96 -5.60 -16.07
CA SER A 11 -1.62 -5.34 -15.48
C SER A 11 -1.67 -4.98 -14.00
N TYR A 12 -2.86 -4.90 -13.39
CA TYR A 12 -3.00 -4.69 -11.95
C TYR A 12 -4.28 -5.29 -11.37
N SER A 13 -4.26 -5.60 -10.08
CA SER A 13 -5.44 -6.04 -9.32
C SER A 13 -5.51 -5.33 -7.97
N GLN A 14 -6.72 -5.12 -7.46
CA GLN A 14 -6.91 -4.59 -6.11
C GLN A 14 -6.70 -5.70 -5.09
N ILE A 15 -5.92 -5.40 -4.06
CA ILE A 15 -5.69 -6.30 -2.93
C ILE A 15 -6.87 -6.17 -1.97
N SER A 16 -7.52 -7.29 -1.67
CA SER A 16 -8.61 -7.30 -0.69
C SER A 16 -8.04 -7.23 0.73
N LEU A 17 -8.20 -6.07 1.37
CA LEU A 17 -7.73 -5.82 2.73
C LEU A 17 -8.93 -5.66 3.67
N LYS A 18 -8.86 -6.27 4.85
CA LYS A 18 -9.86 -6.12 5.92
C LYS A 18 -9.59 -4.88 6.78
N ASN A 19 -9.23 -3.78 6.15
CA ASN A 19 -8.91 -2.51 6.78
C ASN A 19 -9.39 -1.39 5.84
N LEU A 20 -10.15 -0.43 6.38
CA LEU A 20 -10.72 0.66 5.57
C LEU A 20 -9.74 1.82 5.36
N ASP A 21 -8.68 1.87 6.15
CA ASP A 21 -7.67 2.92 6.13
C ASP A 21 -6.47 2.55 5.22
N VAL A 22 -6.48 1.38 4.60
CA VAL A 22 -5.46 0.94 3.64
C VAL A 22 -6.11 0.48 2.34
N ALA A 23 -5.65 1.04 1.23
CA ALA A 23 -5.93 0.53 -0.11
C ALA A 23 -4.64 -0.04 -0.72
N GLY A 24 -4.73 -1.22 -1.32
CA GLY A 24 -3.59 -1.88 -1.97
C GLY A 24 -3.88 -2.23 -3.42
N LEU A 25 -2.88 -2.08 -4.28
CA LEU A 25 -2.86 -2.57 -5.65
C LEU A 25 -1.63 -3.46 -5.85
N ARG A 26 -1.81 -4.59 -6.55
CA ARG A 26 -0.71 -5.41 -7.04
C ARG A 26 -0.58 -5.16 -8.54
N PHE A 27 0.62 -4.84 -9.00
CA PHE A 27 0.95 -4.67 -10.41
C PHE A 27 1.69 -5.90 -10.92
N THR A 28 1.38 -6.33 -12.14
CA THR A 28 2.03 -7.46 -12.81
C THR A 28 2.38 -7.04 -14.24
N PRO A 29 3.43 -6.21 -14.42
CA PRO A 29 3.83 -5.76 -15.75
C PRO A 29 4.36 -6.96 -16.57
N PRO A 30 4.14 -7.00 -17.90
CA PRO A 30 4.53 -8.15 -18.73
C PRO A 30 6.02 -8.51 -18.70
N ASP A 31 6.90 -7.51 -18.58
CA ASP A 31 8.35 -7.67 -18.71
C ASP A 31 9.13 -7.22 -17.45
N SER A 32 8.44 -7.11 -16.31
CA SER A 32 9.03 -6.64 -15.05
C SER A 32 8.60 -7.50 -13.86
N LEU A 33 9.33 -7.40 -12.76
CA LEU A 33 8.93 -8.05 -11.51
C LEU A 33 7.60 -7.46 -11.00
N PRO A 34 6.70 -8.31 -10.48
CA PRO A 34 5.50 -7.84 -9.79
C PRO A 34 5.85 -7.00 -8.57
N PHE A 35 5.00 -6.01 -8.28
CA PHE A 35 5.17 -5.17 -7.11
C PHE A 35 3.83 -4.67 -6.58
N HIS A 36 3.84 -4.22 -5.33
CA HIS A 36 2.67 -3.75 -4.62
C HIS A 36 2.76 -2.25 -4.35
N ILE A 37 1.63 -1.55 -4.40
CA ILE A 37 1.51 -0.17 -3.92
C ILE A 37 0.41 -0.12 -2.87
N TYR A 38 0.71 0.49 -1.73
CA TYR A 38 -0.22 0.73 -0.64
C TYR A 38 -0.42 2.23 -0.42
N SER A 39 -1.68 2.66 -0.44
CA SER A 39 -2.12 3.98 0.02
C SER A 39 -2.65 3.84 1.45
N ILE A 40 -2.08 4.61 2.36
CA ILE A 40 -2.24 4.41 3.80
C ILE A 40 -2.79 5.67 4.46
N TYR A 41 -3.78 5.47 5.31
CA TYR A 41 -4.22 6.43 6.30
C TYR A 41 -4.08 5.74 7.66
N ASN A 42 -3.41 6.38 8.61
CA ASN A 42 -3.44 5.93 10.00
C ASN A 42 -4.16 7.01 10.81
N PRO A 43 -5.27 6.68 11.50
CA PRO A 43 -5.98 7.66 12.30
C PRO A 43 -5.07 8.30 13.36
N PRO A 44 -5.24 9.61 13.66
CA PRO A 44 -4.54 10.26 14.75
C PRO A 44 -4.66 9.47 16.06
N GLU A 45 -3.60 9.46 16.86
CA GLU A 45 -3.54 8.77 18.17
C GLU A 45 -3.69 7.23 18.11
N SER A 46 -3.81 6.64 16.93
CA SER A 46 -3.92 5.18 16.74
C SER A 46 -2.63 4.58 16.18
N ASP A 47 -2.39 3.29 16.46
CA ASP A 47 -1.37 2.45 15.80
C ASP A 47 -2.01 1.30 15.02
N SER A 48 -3.35 1.28 14.90
CA SER A 48 -4.09 0.14 14.34
C SER A 48 -3.70 -0.18 12.90
N THR A 49 -3.57 0.84 12.04
CA THR A 49 -3.13 0.67 10.65
C THR A 49 -1.69 0.17 10.57
N ILE A 50 -0.80 0.67 11.43
CA ILE A 50 0.61 0.27 11.46
C ILE A 50 0.74 -1.20 11.87
N ILE A 51 0.01 -1.63 12.90
CA ILE A 51 -0.01 -3.03 13.37
C ILE A 51 -0.56 -3.95 12.27
N PHE A 52 -1.66 -3.54 11.62
CA PHE A 52 -2.24 -4.26 10.50
C PHE A 52 -1.23 -4.41 9.35
N LEU A 53 -0.61 -3.32 8.91
CA LEU A 53 0.38 -3.32 7.83
C LEU A 53 1.59 -4.19 8.17
N ARG A 54 2.12 -4.11 9.39
CA ARG A 54 3.26 -4.94 9.80
C ARG A 54 2.95 -6.43 9.65
N LYS A 55 1.75 -6.86 10.04
CA LYS A 55 1.33 -8.25 9.88
C LYS A 55 1.11 -8.61 8.42
N HIS A 56 0.44 -7.75 7.67
CA HIS A 56 0.12 -7.97 6.25
C HIS A 56 1.37 -8.05 5.37
N LEU A 57 2.35 -7.17 5.60
CA LEU A 57 3.58 -7.08 4.82
C LEU A 57 4.61 -8.16 5.18
N ALA A 58 4.48 -8.80 6.35
CA ALA A 58 5.39 -9.88 6.75
C ALA A 58 5.32 -11.11 5.85
N ASP A 59 4.20 -11.29 5.14
CA ASP A 59 3.93 -12.42 4.25
C ASP A 59 4.11 -12.05 2.76
N ILE A 60 4.61 -10.85 2.43
CA ILE A 60 4.80 -10.41 1.04
C ILE A 60 6.24 -10.62 0.60
N ASP A 61 6.42 -11.50 -0.38
CA ASP A 61 7.72 -11.79 -1.01
C ASP A 61 8.04 -10.86 -2.20
N GLU A 62 7.05 -10.09 -2.68
CA GLU A 62 7.20 -9.13 -3.79
C GLU A 62 7.63 -7.74 -3.29
N ASP A 63 8.24 -6.94 -4.17
CA ASP A 63 8.58 -5.56 -3.84
C ASP A 63 7.30 -4.77 -3.50
N TYR A 64 7.38 -3.88 -2.50
CA TYR A 64 6.25 -3.06 -2.12
C TYR A 64 6.64 -1.63 -1.80
N TYR A 65 5.73 -0.71 -2.12
CA TYR A 65 5.86 0.70 -1.83
C TYR A 65 4.68 1.17 -0.98
N GLN A 66 4.98 1.95 0.05
CA GLN A 66 4.00 2.49 0.99
C GLN A 66 3.97 4.01 0.86
N PHE A 67 2.77 4.56 0.68
CA PHE A 67 2.55 6.00 0.59
C PHE A 67 1.34 6.39 1.41
N GLY A 68 1.38 7.56 2.04
CA GLY A 68 0.20 8.11 2.70
C GLY A 68 0.51 8.82 4.01
N ASP A 69 -0.55 9.05 4.77
CA ASP A 69 -0.50 9.77 6.05
C ASP A 69 -0.51 8.78 7.21
N TYR A 70 0.64 8.65 7.86
CA TYR A 70 0.77 7.80 9.05
C TYR A 70 0.34 8.50 10.34
N ASN A 71 0.09 9.82 10.37
CA ASN A 71 -0.14 10.58 11.60
C ASN A 71 0.85 10.22 12.73
N LYS A 72 2.11 9.98 12.37
CA LYS A 72 3.22 9.71 13.29
C LYS A 72 4.36 10.65 13.00
N HIS A 73 5.04 11.05 14.06
CA HIS A 73 6.31 11.74 13.95
C HIS A 73 7.44 10.72 14.09
N HIS A 74 8.36 10.72 13.14
CA HIS A 74 9.55 9.88 13.21
C HIS A 74 10.77 10.73 12.86
N VAL A 75 11.85 10.62 13.65
CA VAL A 75 13.03 11.49 13.51
C VAL A 75 13.71 11.41 12.14
N MET A 76 13.55 10.28 11.44
CA MET A 76 14.10 10.07 10.10
C MET A 76 13.14 10.49 8.98
N TRP A 77 11.89 10.82 9.29
CA TRP A 77 10.90 11.29 8.34
C TRP A 77 10.76 12.78 8.54
N SER A 78 11.41 13.58 7.69
CA SER A 78 11.25 15.03 7.74
C SER A 78 9.80 15.37 7.41
N GLY A 79 9.10 15.92 8.40
CA GLY A 79 7.89 16.71 8.17
C GLY A 79 8.24 18.04 7.51
#